data_AF-A0A925PL76-F1
#
_entry.id   AF-A0A925PL76-F1
#
_cell.length_a   1.000
_cell.length_b   1.000
_cell.length_c   1.000
_cell.angle_alpha   90.00
_cell.angle_beta   90.00
_cell.angle_gamma   90.00
#
_symmetry.space_group_name_H-M   'P 1'
#
loop_
_entity.id
_entity.type
_entity.pdbx_description
1 polymer ?
#
loop_
_entity_poly.entity_id
_entity_poly.type
_entity_poly.pdbx_seq_one_letter_code
_entity_poly.pdbx_strand_id
1 'polypeptide(L)'
;MNRWALRRMTWLVVTVVAFALQGCNGGSSGSEPAVGKIVSAIQVAAVTRAEAAALFIAASVPLVPAYDVKIYKIVYLTTDESGALINASGALVVPQNLARPAPLLSSQHGTTTLKFDVASTAPAAGQPYVHLEALAFGTAGYITALPDYIGYGDSGNRFHPYLHATTLANSVINLLRAAKTYCATNNIALNGKLFLTGYSEGGYATMAATREIQEGISHHRLGSHGGTL
;
A
#
# COMPACT_ATOMS: atom_id res chain seq x y z
N MET A 1 -83.56 -22.94 -9.18
CA MET A 1 -83.41 -23.73 -10.42
C MET A 1 -83.48 -22.78 -11.62
N ASN A 2 -82.71 -23.10 -12.66
CA ASN A 2 -82.61 -22.53 -14.01
C ASN A 2 -81.55 -21.44 -14.28
N ARG A 3 -80.60 -21.90 -15.10
CA ARG A 3 -79.53 -21.21 -15.83
C ARG A 3 -80.11 -20.67 -17.16
N TRP A 4 -79.23 -20.06 -17.99
CA TRP A 4 -79.42 -19.48 -19.34
C TRP A 4 -79.66 -17.95 -19.32
N ALA A 5 -78.94 -17.07 -20.03
CA ALA A 5 -77.82 -17.20 -20.97
C ALA A 5 -77.30 -15.80 -21.39
N LEU A 6 -76.18 -15.78 -22.13
CA LEU A 6 -75.59 -14.68 -22.94
C LEU A 6 -74.88 -13.57 -22.11
N ARG A 7 -73.71 -13.03 -22.46
CA ARG A 7 -72.92 -13.01 -23.71
C ARG A 7 -71.55 -12.36 -23.41
N ARG A 8 -70.50 -12.95 -23.96
CA ARG A 8 -69.38 -12.33 -24.72
C ARG A 8 -68.49 -11.22 -24.12
N MET A 9 -67.20 -11.51 -24.29
CA MET A 9 -66.10 -10.66 -24.77
C MET A 9 -65.30 -9.82 -23.76
N THR A 10 -64.18 -10.42 -23.32
CA THR A 10 -62.80 -9.91 -23.42
C THR A 10 -62.59 -8.40 -23.52
N TRP A 11 -61.90 -7.82 -22.54
CA TRP A 11 -60.61 -7.10 -22.72
C TRP A 11 -59.80 -7.21 -21.42
N LEU A 12 -58.64 -7.85 -21.51
CA LEU A 12 -57.62 -7.97 -20.46
C LEU A 12 -56.81 -6.65 -20.47
N VAL A 13 -56.98 -5.81 -19.46
CA VAL A 13 -56.09 -4.65 -19.27
C VAL A 13 -54.87 -5.15 -18.51
N VAL A 14 -53.79 -5.46 -19.24
CA VAL A 14 -52.46 -5.66 -18.66
C VAL A 14 -51.85 -4.29 -18.46
N THR A 15 -51.83 -3.81 -17.22
CA THR A 15 -51.11 -2.59 -16.85
C THR A 15 -49.62 -2.93 -16.79
N VAL A 16 -48.88 -2.63 -17.86
CA VAL A 16 -47.41 -2.63 -17.85
C VAL A 16 -46.97 -1.43 -17.02
N VAL A 17 -46.52 -1.68 -15.78
CA VAL A 17 -45.81 -0.67 -15.00
C VAL A 17 -44.40 -0.57 -15.58
N ALA A 18 -44.21 0.37 -16.50
CA ALA A 18 -42.90 0.78 -16.96
C ALA A 18 -42.20 1.53 -15.81
N PHE A 19 -41.31 0.85 -15.10
CA PHE A 19 -40.31 1.52 -14.28
C PHE A 19 -39.33 2.22 -15.23
N ALA A 20 -39.58 3.51 -15.46
CA ALA A 20 -38.61 4.38 -16.12
C ALA A 20 -37.37 4.49 -15.22
N LEU A 21 -36.25 3.95 -15.70
CA LEU A 21 -34.94 4.21 -15.15
C LEU A 21 -34.64 5.71 -15.30
N GLN A 22 -34.86 6.48 -14.23
CA GLN A 22 -34.25 7.80 -14.10
C GLN A 22 -32.76 7.58 -13.80
N GLY A 23 -31.96 7.70 -14.85
CA GLY A 23 -30.53 7.92 -14.71
C GLY A 23 -30.30 9.28 -14.06
N CYS A 24 -30.01 9.28 -12.76
CA CYS A 24 -29.44 10.44 -12.09
C CYS A 24 -27.98 10.57 -12.51
N ASN A 25 -27.78 11.39 -13.52
CA ASN A 25 -26.53 12.08 -13.81
C ASN A 25 -26.29 13.14 -12.72
N GLY A 26 -25.11 13.14 -12.09
CA GLY A 26 -24.70 14.18 -11.14
C GLY A 26 -24.55 13.71 -9.69
N GLY A 27 -23.68 12.74 -9.45
CA GLY A 27 -23.15 12.44 -8.11
C GLY A 27 -21.64 12.54 -8.15
N SER A 28 -21.05 13.38 -7.30
CA SER A 28 -19.60 13.42 -7.08
C SER A 28 -19.08 11.99 -6.89
N SER A 29 -18.30 11.50 -7.85
CA SER A 29 -17.69 10.17 -7.81
C SER A 29 -16.60 10.13 -6.74
N GLY A 30 -17.02 10.09 -5.47
CA GLY A 30 -16.18 9.56 -4.42
C GLY A 30 -16.05 8.08 -4.68
N SER A 31 -15.04 7.66 -5.44
CA SER A 31 -14.67 6.25 -5.57
C SER A 31 -14.62 5.64 -4.17
N GLU A 32 -15.28 4.49 -3.97
CA GLU A 32 -15.20 3.77 -2.70
C GLU A 32 -13.73 3.63 -2.26
N PRO A 33 -13.43 3.71 -0.94
CA PRO A 33 -12.06 3.59 -0.48
C PRO A 33 -11.49 2.22 -0.89
N ALA A 34 -10.46 2.23 -1.75
CA ALA A 34 -9.80 1.03 -2.23
C ALA A 34 -8.49 0.77 -1.47
N VAL A 35 -8.06 -0.49 -1.47
CA VAL A 35 -6.74 -0.87 -0.96
C VAL A 35 -5.61 -0.06 -1.62
N GLY A 36 -4.61 0.34 -0.84
CA GLY A 36 -3.52 1.20 -1.27
C GLY A 36 -3.86 2.69 -1.39
N LYS A 37 -5.11 3.10 -1.12
CA LYS A 37 -5.47 4.52 -1.02
C LYS A 37 -4.73 5.17 0.15
N ILE A 38 -4.09 6.31 -0.10
CA ILE A 38 -3.45 7.14 0.93
C ILE A 38 -4.55 7.82 1.76
N VAL A 39 -4.47 7.66 3.08
CA VAL A 39 -5.28 8.39 4.07
C VAL A 39 -4.53 9.65 4.50
N SER A 40 -3.24 9.55 4.78
CA SER A 40 -2.37 10.69 5.06
C SER A 40 -0.91 10.40 4.70
N ALA A 41 -0.16 11.47 4.42
CA ALA A 41 1.28 11.41 4.17
C ALA A 41 1.94 12.61 4.87
N ILE A 42 2.76 12.35 5.88
CA ILE A 42 3.37 13.39 6.72
C ILE A 42 4.88 13.19 6.72
N GLN A 43 5.64 14.26 6.45
CA GLN A 43 7.09 14.22 6.60
C GLN A 43 7.44 14.11 8.10
N VAL A 44 8.17 13.07 8.48
CA VAL A 44 8.56 12.80 9.87
C VAL A 44 10.04 13.06 10.13
N ALA A 45 10.88 13.04 9.10
CA ALA A 45 12.30 13.35 9.21
C ALA A 45 12.90 13.82 7.88
N ALA A 46 14.07 14.45 7.97
CA ALA A 46 14.99 14.69 6.86
C ALA A 46 16.40 14.30 7.33
N VAL A 47 17.16 13.64 6.47
CA VAL A 47 18.53 13.19 6.76
C VAL A 47 19.43 13.63 5.61
N THR A 48 20.45 14.40 5.94
CA THR A 48 21.48 14.82 4.99
C THR A 48 22.45 13.68 4.70
N ARG A 49 23.18 13.78 3.58
CA ARG A 49 24.28 12.86 3.24
C ARG A 49 25.33 12.80 4.34
N ALA A 50 25.64 13.93 4.98
CA ALA A 50 26.63 13.97 6.05
C ALA A 50 26.17 13.19 7.29
N GLU A 51 24.91 13.36 7.69
CA GLU A 51 24.32 12.60 8.80
C GLU A 51 24.25 11.10 8.50
N ALA A 52 23.80 10.73 7.29
CA ALA A 52 23.79 9.34 6.85
C ALA A 52 25.21 8.73 6.81
N ALA A 53 26.20 9.48 6.35
CA ALA A 53 27.59 9.01 6.30
C ALA A 53 28.13 8.75 7.71
N ALA A 54 27.85 9.63 8.66
CA ALA A 54 28.24 9.44 10.06
C ALA A 54 27.60 8.16 10.65
N LEU A 55 26.32 7.91 10.36
CA LEU A 55 25.63 6.69 10.80
C LEU A 55 26.26 5.43 10.16
N PHE A 56 26.57 5.46 8.87
CA PHE A 56 27.18 4.33 8.17
C PHE A 56 28.59 4.03 8.67
N ILE A 57 29.40 5.06 8.95
CA ILE A 57 30.73 4.89 9.56
C ILE A 57 30.59 4.25 10.95
N ALA A 58 29.70 4.77 11.79
CA ALA A 58 29.47 4.22 13.13
C ALA A 58 29.01 2.75 13.10
N ALA A 59 28.24 2.37 12.07
CA ALA A 59 27.73 1.02 11.86
C ALA A 59 28.64 0.12 10.99
N SER A 60 29.82 0.60 10.57
CA SER A 60 30.72 -0.12 9.65
C SER A 60 30.06 -0.56 8.33
N VAL A 61 29.10 0.23 7.83
CA VAL A 61 28.46 0.04 6.52
C VAL A 61 29.32 0.70 5.45
N PRO A 62 29.87 -0.05 4.47
CA PRO A 62 30.78 0.50 3.46
C PRO A 62 30.02 1.19 2.33
N LEU A 63 29.24 2.23 2.66
CA LEU A 63 28.42 2.99 1.72
C LEU A 63 28.68 4.50 1.85
N VAL A 64 28.86 5.17 0.71
CA VAL A 64 28.91 6.64 0.65
C VAL A 64 27.55 7.17 0.18
N PRO A 65 26.81 7.94 1.00
CA PRO A 65 25.52 8.51 0.63
C PRO A 65 25.61 9.43 -0.59
N ALA A 66 24.79 9.17 -1.62
CA ALA A 66 24.74 9.99 -2.83
C ALA A 66 23.67 11.09 -2.77
N TYR A 67 22.61 10.89 -1.98
CA TYR A 67 21.46 11.81 -1.86
C TYR A 67 21.10 12.11 -0.41
N ASP A 68 20.65 13.35 -0.17
CA ASP A 68 19.89 13.66 1.04
C ASP A 68 18.51 12.99 0.91
N VAL A 69 17.88 12.62 2.02
CA VAL A 69 16.57 11.95 1.99
C VAL A 69 15.56 12.65 2.89
N LYS A 70 14.28 12.58 2.51
CA LYS A 70 13.15 12.86 3.39
C LYS A 70 12.42 11.57 3.69
N ILE A 71 11.93 11.43 4.92
CA ILE A 71 11.19 10.26 5.37
C ILE A 71 9.76 10.69 5.65
N TYR A 72 8.82 9.98 5.05
CA TYR A 72 7.40 10.22 5.19
C TYR A 72 6.74 9.03 5.88
N LYS A 73 5.88 9.31 6.86
CA LYS A 73 4.88 8.36 7.32
C LYS A 73 3.72 8.37 6.35
N ILE A 74 3.37 7.20 5.83
CA ILE A 74 2.22 6.98 4.95
C ILE A 74 1.21 6.14 5.71
N VAL A 75 0.00 6.67 5.88
CA VAL A 75 -1.17 5.90 6.34
C VAL A 75 -1.97 5.54 5.11
N TYR A 76 -2.27 4.26 4.93
CA TYR A 76 -2.94 3.73 3.76
C TYR A 76 -3.98 2.67 4.13
N LEU A 77 -4.93 2.44 3.22
CA LEU A 77 -5.95 1.41 3.39
C LEU A 77 -5.43 0.03 2.96
N THR A 78 -5.68 -0.97 3.77
CA THR A 78 -5.42 -2.40 3.48
C THR A 78 -6.56 -3.25 4.01
N THR A 79 -6.55 -4.56 3.76
CA THR A 79 -7.52 -5.50 4.34
C THR A 79 -6.90 -6.36 5.42
N ASP A 80 -7.65 -6.60 6.49
CA ASP A 80 -7.29 -7.58 7.53
C ASP A 80 -7.64 -9.02 7.12
N GLU A 81 -7.44 -9.98 8.02
CA GLU A 81 -7.72 -11.41 7.80
C GLU A 81 -9.19 -11.72 7.48
N SER A 82 -10.12 -10.83 7.86
CA SER A 82 -11.54 -10.96 7.54
C SER A 82 -11.93 -10.34 6.20
N GLY A 83 -10.98 -9.64 5.55
CA GLY A 83 -11.23 -8.84 4.35
C GLY A 83 -11.76 -7.44 4.66
N ALA A 84 -11.88 -7.05 5.93
CA ALA A 84 -12.34 -5.72 6.30
C ALA A 84 -11.28 -4.66 5.99
N LEU A 85 -11.71 -3.52 5.47
CA LEU A 85 -10.82 -2.42 5.14
C LEU A 85 -10.40 -1.68 6.41
N ILE A 86 -9.09 -1.53 6.61
CA ILE A 86 -8.49 -0.91 7.78
C ILE A 86 -7.36 0.04 7.40
N ASN A 87 -7.01 0.95 8.32
CA ASN A 87 -5.79 1.73 8.21
C ASN A 87 -4.58 0.89 8.64
N ALA A 88 -3.53 0.94 7.84
CA ALA A 88 -2.18 0.52 8.20
C ALA A 88 -1.20 1.65 7.92
N SER A 89 0.03 1.53 8.40
CA SER A 89 1.08 2.51 8.20
C SER A 89 2.36 1.89 7.65
N GLY A 90 3.22 2.77 7.15
CA GLY A 90 4.59 2.45 6.77
C GLY A 90 5.37 3.74 6.53
N ALA A 91 6.67 3.61 6.31
CA ALA A 91 7.53 4.72 5.92
C ALA A 91 7.83 4.71 4.43
N LEU A 92 8.10 5.91 3.89
CA LEU A 92 8.61 6.12 2.54
C LEU A 92 9.84 7.02 2.61
N VAL A 93 11.00 6.48 2.27
CA VAL A 93 12.26 7.23 2.17
C VAL A 93 12.41 7.72 0.74
N VAL A 94 12.53 9.04 0.58
CA VAL A 94 12.54 9.73 -0.71
C VAL A 94 13.86 10.51 -0.86
N PRO A 95 14.81 10.06 -1.70
CA PRO A 95 15.96 10.86 -2.10
C PRO A 95 15.56 12.20 -2.73
N GLN A 96 16.29 13.25 -2.37
CA GLN A 96 16.07 14.60 -2.85
C GLN A 96 16.98 14.91 -4.04
N ASN A 97 16.55 15.81 -4.93
CA ASN A 97 17.34 16.26 -6.09
C ASN A 97 17.79 15.11 -7.02
N LEU A 98 16.90 14.14 -7.26
CA LEU A 98 17.14 13.05 -8.22
C LEU A 98 17.39 13.60 -9.63
N ALA A 99 18.54 13.26 -10.21
CA ALA A 99 18.88 13.62 -11.59
C ALA A 99 18.19 12.74 -12.65
N ARG A 100 17.66 11.59 -12.25
CA ARG A 100 17.04 10.58 -13.12
C ARG A 100 15.91 9.87 -12.39
N PRO A 101 14.94 9.28 -13.12
CA PRO A 101 13.88 8.49 -12.50
C PRO A 101 14.44 7.36 -11.63
N ALA A 102 13.88 7.20 -10.42
CA ALA A 102 14.38 6.28 -9.41
C ALA A 102 13.65 4.92 -9.45
N PRO A 103 14.33 3.81 -9.08
CA PRO A 103 13.65 2.55 -8.81
C PRO A 103 12.85 2.63 -7.50
N LEU A 104 11.80 1.82 -7.40
CA LEU A 104 11.05 1.61 -6.16
C LEU A 104 11.57 0.33 -5.48
N LEU A 105 11.85 0.40 -4.19
CA LEU A 105 12.27 -0.74 -3.37
C LEU A 105 11.31 -0.90 -2.20
N SER A 106 10.92 -2.13 -1.90
CA SER A 106 10.21 -2.47 -0.67
C SER A 106 11.16 -3.19 0.29
N SER A 107 11.25 -2.72 1.53
CA SER A 107 12.10 -3.30 2.58
C SER A 107 11.23 -3.76 3.74
N GLN A 108 11.21 -5.06 4.00
CA GLN A 108 10.35 -5.72 4.96
C GLN A 108 11.11 -5.98 6.27
N HIS A 109 10.60 -5.46 7.40
CA HIS A 109 11.23 -5.71 8.70
C HIS A 109 10.98 -7.14 9.20
N GLY A 110 11.88 -7.63 10.04
CA GLY A 110 11.74 -8.90 10.75
C GLY A 110 10.84 -8.81 11.97
N THR A 111 10.81 -9.87 12.77
CA THR A 111 9.97 -9.97 13.96
C THR A 111 10.21 -8.81 14.93
N THR A 112 9.13 -8.14 15.35
CA THR A 112 9.14 -7.16 16.45
C THR A 112 8.00 -7.46 17.41
N THR A 113 8.23 -7.27 18.71
CA THR A 113 7.20 -7.43 19.75
C THR A 113 6.63 -6.09 20.21
N LEU A 114 7.28 -4.98 19.83
CA LEU A 114 6.89 -3.64 20.22
C LEU A 114 6.03 -3.02 19.12
N LYS A 115 4.79 -2.64 19.48
CA LYS A 115 3.76 -2.13 18.56
C LYS A 115 4.18 -0.90 17.75
N PHE A 116 5.11 -0.11 18.28
CA PHE A 116 5.55 1.17 17.70
C PHE A 116 7.04 1.20 17.37
N ASP A 117 7.74 0.07 17.44
CA ASP A 117 9.14 -0.05 17.01
C ASP A 117 9.21 -0.47 15.53
N VAL A 118 8.66 0.40 14.68
CA VAL A 118 8.48 0.21 13.24
C VAL A 118 8.72 1.52 12.49
N ALA A 119 8.85 1.43 11.16
CA ALA A 119 9.38 2.51 10.33
C ALA A 119 8.57 3.80 10.34
N SER A 120 7.24 3.70 10.42
CA SER A 120 6.42 4.91 10.40
C SER A 120 6.40 5.68 11.73
N THR A 121 6.73 5.02 12.85
CA THR A 121 6.62 5.57 14.21
C THR A 121 7.95 5.77 14.91
N ALA A 122 9.07 5.48 14.26
CA ALA A 122 10.41 5.75 14.77
C ALA A 122 11.00 7.06 14.19
N PRO A 123 10.56 8.27 14.61
CA PRO A 123 11.28 9.50 14.32
C PRO A 123 12.25 9.77 15.47
N ALA A 124 13.46 9.19 15.46
CA ALA A 124 14.50 9.69 16.35
C ALA A 124 15.89 9.35 15.82
N ALA A 125 16.62 10.39 15.43
CA ALA A 125 18.07 10.35 15.42
C ALA A 125 18.54 9.71 16.74
N GLY A 126 19.25 8.57 16.63
CA GLY A 126 19.75 7.84 17.79
C GLY A 126 19.18 6.43 18.01
N GLN A 127 18.27 5.93 17.17
CA GLN A 127 17.93 4.49 17.13
C GLN A 127 18.67 3.79 15.98
N PRO A 128 19.80 3.10 16.24
CA PRO A 128 20.71 2.66 15.19
C PRO A 128 20.28 1.42 14.40
N TYR A 129 19.18 0.73 14.70
CA TYR A 129 19.01 -0.63 14.16
C TYR A 129 17.86 -0.83 13.18
N VAL A 130 16.73 -0.13 13.31
CA VAL A 130 15.54 -0.53 12.55
C VAL A 130 15.50 -0.02 11.11
N HIS A 131 16.32 0.98 10.72
CA HIS A 131 16.24 1.60 9.39
C HIS A 131 17.57 1.88 8.68
N LEU A 132 18.71 1.34 9.14
CA LEU A 132 19.98 1.57 8.44
C LEU A 132 19.94 1.06 6.99
N GLU A 133 19.34 -0.09 6.75
CA GLU A 133 19.14 -0.64 5.40
C GLU A 133 18.27 0.28 4.53
N ALA A 134 17.17 0.78 5.09
CA ALA A 134 16.25 1.70 4.42
C ALA A 134 16.94 3.01 4.00
N LEU A 135 17.73 3.57 4.93
CA LEU A 135 18.52 4.77 4.73
C LEU A 135 19.62 4.52 3.69
N ALA A 136 20.26 3.36 3.72
CA ALA A 136 21.26 2.95 2.73
C ALA A 136 20.66 2.93 1.32
N PHE A 137 19.51 2.28 1.12
CA PHE A 137 18.83 2.31 -0.19
C PHE A 137 18.37 3.71 -0.59
N GLY A 138 17.75 4.45 0.33
CA GLY A 138 17.27 5.81 0.09
C GLY A 138 18.39 6.74 -0.38
N THR A 139 19.50 6.75 0.36
CA THR A 139 20.67 7.59 0.06
C THR A 139 21.47 7.11 -1.15
N ALA A 140 21.30 5.85 -1.57
CA ALA A 140 21.80 5.32 -2.84
C ALA A 140 20.92 5.66 -4.05
N GLY A 141 19.74 6.28 -3.84
CA GLY A 141 18.86 6.78 -4.90
C GLY A 141 17.63 5.90 -5.20
N TYR A 142 17.26 5.00 -4.29
CA TYR A 142 15.99 4.27 -4.37
C TYR A 142 14.88 5.04 -3.65
N ILE A 143 13.67 5.01 -4.19
CA ILE A 143 12.48 5.31 -3.36
C ILE A 143 12.22 4.05 -2.53
N THR A 144 12.27 4.13 -1.20
CA THR A 144 12.21 2.94 -0.34
C THR A 144 10.95 2.94 0.52
N ALA A 145 10.08 1.95 0.32
CA ALA A 145 8.85 1.74 1.09
C ALA A 145 9.05 0.66 2.17
N LEU A 146 8.62 0.96 3.40
CA LEU A 146 8.77 0.10 4.57
C LEU A 146 7.42 -0.11 5.25
N PRO A 147 6.73 -1.24 4.99
CA PRO A 147 5.46 -1.52 5.64
C PRO A 147 5.68 -1.90 7.10
N ASP A 148 4.83 -1.39 8.00
CA ASP A 148 4.85 -1.77 9.42
C ASP A 148 4.13 -3.10 9.69
N TYR A 149 3.38 -3.62 8.72
CA TYR A 149 2.39 -4.70 8.86
C TYR A 149 1.16 -4.35 9.72
N ILE A 150 0.11 -5.15 9.55
CA ILE A 150 -1.08 -5.10 10.40
C ILE A 150 -0.68 -5.46 11.83
N GLY A 151 -1.17 -4.70 12.80
CA GLY A 151 -0.88 -4.89 14.21
C GLY A 151 0.31 -4.07 14.70
N TYR A 152 0.89 -3.20 13.89
CA TYR A 152 1.93 -2.23 14.29
C TYR A 152 1.63 -0.83 13.75
N GLY A 153 2.39 0.16 14.24
CA GLY A 153 2.24 1.56 13.86
C GLY A 153 0.81 2.05 14.11
N ASP A 154 0.16 2.61 13.10
CA ASP A 154 -1.22 3.12 13.19
C ASP A 154 -2.27 2.00 13.27
N SER A 155 -1.87 0.75 13.07
CA SER A 155 -2.69 -0.43 13.34
C SER A 155 -2.29 -1.15 14.63
N GLY A 156 -1.46 -0.53 15.48
CA GLY A 156 -0.87 -1.12 16.69
C GLY A 156 -1.87 -1.60 17.75
N ASN A 157 -3.11 -1.12 17.70
CA ASN A 157 -4.21 -1.59 18.54
C ASN A 157 -4.80 -2.95 18.09
N ARG A 158 -4.32 -3.51 16.97
CA ARG A 158 -4.75 -4.79 16.43
C ARG A 158 -3.76 -5.91 16.77
N PHE A 159 -4.24 -7.14 16.67
CA PHE A 159 -3.38 -8.31 16.63
C PHE A 159 -2.49 -8.25 15.38
N HIS A 160 -1.24 -8.70 15.50
CA HIS A 160 -0.37 -8.88 14.34
C HIS A 160 -0.47 -10.33 13.87
N PRO A 161 -1.00 -10.61 12.68
CA PRO A 161 -1.05 -11.96 12.11
C PRO A 161 0.36 -12.42 11.68
N TYR A 162 1.16 -12.83 12.66
CA TYR A 162 2.56 -13.25 12.48
C TYR A 162 2.68 -14.41 11.50
N LEU A 163 3.59 -14.28 10.52
CA LEU A 163 3.79 -15.25 9.42
C LEU A 163 2.52 -15.63 8.63
N HIS A 164 1.51 -14.75 8.61
CA HIS A 164 0.31 -14.94 7.80
C HIS A 164 0.50 -14.33 6.41
N ALA A 165 0.71 -15.19 5.41
CA ALA A 165 1.11 -14.81 4.05
C ALA A 165 0.24 -13.70 3.43
N THR A 166 -1.09 -13.85 3.48
CA THR A 166 -2.02 -12.93 2.82
C THR A 166 -1.94 -11.52 3.40
N THR A 167 -1.94 -11.38 4.73
CA THR A 167 -1.90 -10.06 5.38
C THR A 167 -0.54 -9.40 5.22
N LEU A 168 0.55 -10.17 5.31
CA LEU A 168 1.90 -9.67 5.06
C LEU A 168 2.07 -9.18 3.61
N ALA A 169 1.64 -10.00 2.64
CA ALA A 169 1.67 -9.62 1.23
C ALA A 169 0.83 -8.37 0.95
N ASN A 170 -0.37 -8.29 1.52
CA ASN A 170 -1.25 -7.12 1.39
C ASN A 170 -0.62 -5.85 1.97
N SER A 171 0.00 -5.91 3.15
CA SER A 171 0.72 -4.75 3.71
C SER A 171 1.83 -4.26 2.79
N VAL A 172 2.61 -5.17 2.20
CA VAL A 172 3.67 -4.82 1.23
C VAL A 172 3.08 -4.20 -0.04
N ILE A 173 2.14 -4.88 -0.69
CA ILE A 173 1.56 -4.50 -1.98
C ILE A 173 0.79 -3.18 -1.88
N ASN A 174 0.00 -3.00 -0.81
CA ASN A 174 -0.83 -1.82 -0.65
C ASN A 174 0.00 -0.60 -0.27
N LEU A 175 1.09 -0.75 0.49
CA LEU A 175 2.04 0.34 0.66
C LEU A 175 2.77 0.68 -0.64
N LEU A 176 3.14 -0.31 -1.47
CA LEU A 176 3.75 -0.04 -2.78
C LEU A 176 2.80 0.75 -3.70
N ARG A 177 1.50 0.43 -3.70
CA ARG A 177 0.46 1.20 -4.40
C ARG A 177 0.37 2.64 -3.87
N ALA A 178 0.37 2.80 -2.55
CA ALA A 178 0.38 4.11 -1.90
C ALA A 178 1.66 4.90 -2.26
N ALA A 179 2.83 4.26 -2.26
CA ALA A 179 4.11 4.87 -2.63
C ALA A 179 4.11 5.36 -4.09
N LYS A 180 3.58 4.57 -5.03
CA LYS A 180 3.43 4.99 -6.44
C LYS A 180 2.50 6.19 -6.59
N THR A 181 1.37 6.17 -5.88
CA THR A 181 0.41 7.28 -5.85
C THR A 181 1.04 8.55 -5.27
N TYR A 182 1.81 8.40 -4.19
CA TYR A 182 2.55 9.51 -3.57
C TYR A 182 3.57 10.10 -4.56
N CYS A 183 4.36 9.25 -5.22
CA CYS A 183 5.35 9.69 -6.20
C CYS A 183 4.71 10.45 -7.36
N ALA A 184 3.61 9.91 -7.93
CA ALA A 184 2.89 10.56 -9.02
C ALA A 184 2.34 11.94 -8.61
N THR A 185 1.70 12.03 -7.43
CA THR A 185 1.12 13.28 -6.91
C THR A 185 2.18 14.34 -6.61
N ASN A 186 3.40 13.92 -6.26
CA ASN A 186 4.50 14.82 -5.88
C ASN A 186 5.55 15.01 -7.00
N ASN A 187 5.24 14.63 -8.24
CA ASN A 187 6.13 14.74 -9.40
C ASN A 187 7.50 14.04 -9.21
N ILE A 188 7.52 12.92 -8.48
CA ILE A 188 8.70 12.08 -8.31
C ILE A 188 8.69 11.00 -9.39
N ALA A 189 9.62 11.09 -10.34
CA ALA A 189 9.68 10.14 -11.46
C ALA A 189 10.23 8.78 -11.01
N LEU A 190 9.45 7.71 -11.29
CA LEU A 190 9.88 6.32 -11.13
C LEU A 190 10.35 5.75 -12.47
N ASN A 191 11.36 4.88 -12.47
CA ASN A 191 11.89 4.24 -13.69
C ASN A 191 11.23 2.90 -14.04
N GLY A 192 10.18 2.52 -13.32
CA GLY A 192 9.44 1.27 -13.53
C GLY A 192 10.11 0.00 -12.95
N LYS A 193 11.32 0.08 -12.39
CA LYS A 193 11.95 -1.05 -11.70
C LYS A 193 11.44 -1.16 -10.26
N LEU A 194 11.08 -2.37 -9.86
CA LEU A 194 10.64 -2.72 -8.52
C LEU A 194 11.56 -3.80 -7.93
N PHE A 195 12.02 -3.57 -6.71
CA PHE A 195 12.81 -4.53 -5.92
C PHE A 195 12.12 -4.79 -4.58
N LEU A 196 12.21 -6.02 -4.07
CA LEU A 196 11.73 -6.39 -2.75
C LEU A 196 12.86 -7.07 -1.98
N THR A 197 12.98 -6.77 -0.70
CA THR A 197 13.96 -7.38 0.22
C THR A 197 13.40 -7.41 1.63
N GLY A 198 13.85 -8.38 2.42
CA GLY A 198 13.47 -8.48 3.81
C GLY A 198 14.23 -9.58 4.53
N TYR A 199 14.30 -9.46 5.85
CA TYR A 199 15.05 -10.37 6.71
C TYR A 199 14.13 -11.03 7.75
N SER A 200 14.40 -12.30 8.08
CA SER A 200 13.60 -13.10 9.02
C SER A 200 12.12 -13.19 8.59
N GLU A 201 11.15 -12.82 9.43
CA GLU A 201 9.75 -12.64 9.02
C GLU A 201 9.62 -11.75 7.77
N GLY A 202 10.45 -10.71 7.65
CA GLY A 202 10.46 -9.86 6.48
C GLY A 202 10.85 -10.59 5.21
N GLY A 203 11.68 -11.64 5.30
CA GLY A 203 11.98 -12.53 4.17
C GLY A 203 10.75 -13.36 3.77
N TYR A 204 9.98 -13.83 4.75
CA TYR A 204 8.71 -14.50 4.49
C TYR A 204 7.69 -13.55 3.84
N ALA A 205 7.54 -12.34 4.38
CA ALA A 205 6.68 -11.29 3.81
C ALA A 205 7.10 -10.92 2.37
N THR A 206 8.41 -10.84 2.12
CA THR A 206 8.99 -10.58 0.79
C THR A 206 8.57 -11.64 -0.21
N MET A 207 8.71 -12.92 0.16
CA MET A 207 8.35 -14.03 -0.74
C MET A 207 6.84 -14.17 -0.92
N ALA A 208 6.05 -13.94 0.13
CA ALA A 208 4.60 -13.90 0.04
C ALA A 208 4.14 -12.79 -0.93
N ALA A 209 4.63 -11.56 -0.76
CA ALA A 209 4.33 -10.46 -1.66
C ALA A 209 4.80 -10.74 -3.10
N THR A 210 5.99 -11.31 -3.28
CA THR A 210 6.53 -11.67 -4.60
C THR A 210 5.60 -12.64 -5.32
N ARG A 211 5.13 -13.69 -4.63
CA ARG A 211 4.18 -14.65 -5.17
C ARG A 211 2.88 -13.97 -5.61
N GLU A 212 2.27 -13.19 -4.73
CA GLU A 212 1.00 -12.49 -5.02
C GLU A 212 1.13 -11.52 -6.20
N ILE A 213 2.25 -10.80 -6.31
CA ILE A 213 2.54 -9.92 -7.45
C ILE A 213 2.60 -10.73 -8.75
N GLN A 214 3.32 -11.85 -8.76
CA GLN A 214 3.50 -12.69 -9.95
C GLN A 214 2.20 -13.39 -10.36
N GLU A 215 1.41 -13.88 -9.41
CA GLU A 215 0.10 -14.49 -9.66
C GLU A 215 -0.89 -13.44 -10.18
N GLY A 216 -0.93 -12.24 -9.59
CA GLY A 216 -1.75 -11.13 -10.08
C GLY A 216 -1.42 -10.71 -11.51
N ILE A 217 -0.14 -10.67 -11.88
CA ILE A 217 0.31 -10.42 -13.26
C ILE A 217 -0.15 -11.56 -14.20
N SER A 218 -0.07 -12.81 -13.75
CA SER A 218 -0.49 -13.98 -14.53
C SER A 218 -2.00 -13.97 -14.78
N HIS A 219 -2.79 -13.60 -13.78
CA HIS A 219 -4.23 -13.41 -13.90
C HIS A 219 -4.61 -12.24 -14.83
N HIS A 220 -3.84 -11.15 -14.82
CA HIS A 220 -4.03 -10.04 -15.76
C HIS A 220 -3.74 -10.46 -17.22
N ARG A 221 -2.70 -11.27 -17.45
CA ARG A 221 -2.41 -11.86 -18.78
C ARG A 221 -3.52 -12.81 -19.26
N LEU A 222 -4.33 -13.34 -18.36
CA LEU A 222 -5.46 -14.22 -18.64
C LEU A 222 -6.82 -13.49 -18.59
N GLY A 223 -6.84 -12.17 -18.42
CA GLY A 223 -8.04 -11.33 -18.61
C GLY A 223 -8.85 -10.96 -17.35
N SER A 224 -8.36 -11.21 -16.13
CA SER A 224 -9.05 -10.75 -14.91
C SER A 224 -8.48 -9.42 -14.37
N HIS A 225 -9.38 -8.53 -13.95
CA HIS A 225 -9.14 -7.12 -13.63
C HIS A 225 -8.49 -6.91 -12.25
N GLY A 226 -7.24 -7.38 -12.08
CA GLY A 226 -6.40 -7.02 -10.94
C GLY A 226 -5.54 -5.80 -11.26
N GLY A 227 -5.70 -4.70 -10.51
CA GLY A 227 -4.88 -3.50 -10.66
C GLY A 227 -3.40 -3.79 -10.47
N THR A 228 -2.61 -3.59 -11.53
CA THR A 228 -1.18 -3.88 -11.59
C THR A 228 -0.37 -3.00 -10.64
N LEU A 229 0.64 -3.60 -10.02
CA LEU A 229 1.77 -2.86 -9.47
C LEU A 229 2.66 -2.42 -10.63
#